data_AF-A0AAD3HML1-F1
#
_entry.id   AF-A0AAD3HML1-F1
#
_cell.length_a   1.000
_cell.length_b   1.000
_cell.length_c   1.000
_cell.angle_alpha   90.00
_cell.angle_beta   90.00
_cell.angle_gamma   90.00
#
_symmetry.space_group_name_H-M   'P 1'
#
loop_
_entity.id
_entity.type
_entity.pdbx_description
1 polymer ?
#
loop_
_entity_poly.entity_id
_entity_poly.type
_entity_poly.pdbx_seq_one_letter_code
_entity_poly.pdbx_strand_id
1 'polypeptide(L)'
;QMVRQSLEAQLRNPLHAYHSRVRAVNYGGCYYFEQLSLEEFERVDPALALAHHNMSWRNPGEFTLVLTGNVDRASLQPLLCRYLATLPPTSIPPPKPVKEVTPLPYSFPETPVVEDVKVSMVSPVAQAQITFPVRLPRPSAREELVWLSLVCRAVETRLLQRMRFVAGDVYTVSVSPFFGCVAPSLDGDPQGDIAIAFSCDPANKERLVGLVMQEIAVLQSTDLSTAEVETLVNLDRLQFEEGLAENSYWHEVIVSAYQSKSYQLLGGDLGAVYGKSMEAREKVLSACTPASMREAMRRIFPLPPTSRYTAISMLP
;
A
#
# COMPACT_ATOMS: atom_id res chain seq x y z
N GLN A 1 5.16 -30.20 6.95
CA GLN A 1 3.89 -30.76 6.40
C GLN A 1 2.82 -29.67 6.19
N MET A 2 2.51 -28.83 7.19
CA MET A 2 1.51 -27.75 7.04
C MET A 2 1.87 -26.70 5.97
N VAL A 3 3.13 -26.26 5.89
CA VAL A 3 3.56 -25.25 4.89
C VAL A 3 3.38 -25.78 3.46
N ARG A 4 3.78 -27.04 3.20
CA ARG A 4 3.57 -27.70 1.91
C ARG A 4 2.09 -27.77 1.53
N GLN A 5 1.23 -28.20 2.46
CA GLN A 5 -0.22 -28.25 2.21
C GLN A 5 -0.82 -26.86 1.94
N SER A 6 -0.32 -25.82 2.61
CA SER A 6 -0.71 -24.44 2.35
C SER A 6 -0.31 -23.99 0.95
N LEU A 7 0.93 -24.27 0.52
CA LEU A 7 1.40 -23.98 -0.85
C LEU A 7 0.60 -24.74 -1.90
N GLU A 8 0.35 -26.03 -1.70
CA GLU A 8 -0.49 -26.84 -2.59
C GLU A 8 -1.93 -26.30 -2.66
N ALA A 9 -2.48 -25.80 -1.55
CA ALA A 9 -3.79 -25.16 -1.52
C ALA A 9 -3.80 -23.82 -2.25
N GLN A 10 -2.73 -23.03 -2.14
CA GLN A 10 -2.55 -21.78 -2.88
C GLN A 10 -2.47 -22.03 -4.38
N LEU A 11 -1.72 -23.03 -4.83
CA LEU A 11 -1.61 -23.41 -6.25
C LEU A 11 -2.94 -23.85 -6.86
N ARG A 12 -3.85 -24.41 -6.05
CA ARG A 12 -5.22 -24.74 -6.47
C ARG A 12 -6.17 -23.55 -6.47
N ASN A 13 -5.80 -22.42 -5.87
CA ASN A 13 -6.64 -21.24 -5.79
C ASN A 13 -6.50 -20.40 -7.07
N PRO A 14 -7.59 -20.20 -7.86
CA PRO A 14 -7.57 -19.36 -9.06
C PRO A 14 -7.00 -17.95 -8.83
N LEU A 15 -7.31 -17.35 -7.66
CA LEU A 15 -6.84 -16.02 -7.28
C LEU A 15 -5.33 -15.95 -7.13
N HIS A 16 -4.68 -17.07 -6.79
CA HIS A 16 -3.24 -17.10 -6.59
C HIS A 16 -2.50 -16.87 -7.92
N ALA A 17 -2.87 -17.60 -8.98
CA ALA A 17 -2.29 -17.43 -10.31
C ALA A 17 -2.54 -16.01 -10.84
N TYR A 18 -3.74 -15.49 -10.65
CA TYR A 18 -4.10 -14.12 -11.01
C TYR A 18 -3.26 -13.06 -10.28
N HIS A 19 -3.22 -13.08 -8.95
CA HIS A 19 -2.42 -12.11 -8.18
C HIS A 19 -0.92 -12.24 -8.43
N SER A 20 -0.43 -13.45 -8.68
CA SER A 20 0.96 -13.70 -9.10
C SER A 20 1.26 -12.97 -10.39
N ARG A 21 0.38 -13.12 -11.40
CA ARG A 21 0.54 -12.45 -12.69
C ARG A 21 0.47 -10.93 -12.57
N VAL A 22 -0.46 -10.41 -11.79
CA VAL A 22 -0.57 -8.97 -11.48
C VAL A 22 0.74 -8.43 -10.93
N ARG A 23 1.33 -9.10 -9.93
CA ARG A 23 2.60 -8.70 -9.32
C ARG A 23 3.76 -8.79 -10.31
N ALA A 24 3.85 -9.88 -11.07
CA ALA A 24 4.92 -10.08 -12.04
C ALA A 24 4.94 -8.97 -13.09
N VAL A 25 3.77 -8.58 -13.60
CA VAL A 25 3.63 -7.50 -14.59
C VAL A 25 3.91 -6.13 -13.97
N ASN A 26 3.33 -5.82 -12.80
CA ASN A 26 3.44 -4.49 -12.19
C ASN A 26 4.83 -4.23 -11.58
N TYR A 27 5.52 -5.27 -11.09
CA TYR A 27 6.79 -5.15 -10.37
C TYR A 27 7.98 -5.72 -11.15
N GLY A 28 7.83 -6.05 -12.43
CA GLY A 28 8.93 -6.42 -13.33
C GLY A 28 9.70 -7.68 -12.92
N GLY A 29 9.04 -8.65 -12.28
CA GLY A 29 9.72 -9.86 -11.78
C GLY A 29 10.67 -9.59 -10.61
N CYS A 30 10.43 -8.54 -9.82
CA CYS A 30 11.17 -8.31 -8.59
C CYS A 30 11.06 -9.51 -7.65
N TYR A 31 12.20 -10.09 -7.27
CA TYR A 31 12.30 -11.28 -6.41
C TYR A 31 11.52 -11.17 -5.09
N TYR A 32 11.30 -9.95 -4.59
CA TYR A 32 10.55 -9.71 -3.35
C TYR A 32 9.05 -10.01 -3.51
N PHE A 33 8.52 -9.86 -4.72
CA PHE A 33 7.11 -10.09 -5.03
C PHE A 33 6.85 -11.45 -5.68
N GLU A 34 7.92 -12.21 -5.96
CA GLU A 34 7.84 -13.59 -6.41
C GLU A 34 7.25 -14.48 -5.32
N GLN A 35 6.45 -15.45 -5.74
CA GLN A 35 5.81 -16.40 -4.83
C GLN A 35 6.68 -17.64 -4.71
N LEU A 36 6.79 -18.16 -3.49
CA LEU A 36 7.55 -19.38 -3.22
C LEU A 36 6.90 -20.58 -3.93
N SER A 37 7.64 -21.21 -4.83
CA SER A 37 7.23 -22.44 -5.50
C SER A 37 7.45 -23.68 -4.63
N LEU A 38 6.81 -24.80 -4.99
CA LEU A 38 7.06 -26.09 -4.32
C LEU A 38 8.49 -26.58 -4.52
N GLU A 39 9.09 -26.36 -5.69
CA GLU A 39 10.48 -26.74 -5.97
C GLU A 39 11.45 -25.94 -5.10
N GLU A 40 11.24 -24.63 -4.98
CA GLU A 40 12.05 -23.79 -4.08
C GLU A 40 11.86 -24.18 -2.62
N PHE A 41 10.62 -24.46 -2.20
CA PHE A 41 10.35 -24.95 -0.86
C PHE A 41 11.09 -26.25 -0.55
N GLU A 42 11.17 -27.19 -1.50
CA GLU A 42 11.94 -28.44 -1.35
C GLU A 42 13.46 -28.20 -1.30
N ARG A 43 13.96 -27.10 -1.86
CA ARG A 43 15.36 -26.68 -1.77
C ARG A 43 15.72 -25.97 -0.47
N VAL A 44 14.74 -25.53 0.32
CA VAL A 44 15.01 -24.84 1.59
C VAL A 44 15.62 -25.81 2.59
N ASP A 45 16.82 -25.50 3.07
CA ASP A 45 17.43 -26.18 4.23
C ASP A 45 16.81 -25.64 5.53
N PRO A 46 16.06 -26.45 6.30
CA PRO A 46 15.44 -26.00 7.54
C PRO A 46 16.45 -25.58 8.61
N ALA A 47 17.63 -26.20 8.64
CA ALA A 47 18.67 -25.85 9.60
C ALA A 47 19.28 -24.48 9.27
N LEU A 48 19.51 -24.20 7.97
CA LEU A 48 19.95 -22.89 7.51
C LEU A 48 18.89 -21.81 7.80
N ALA A 49 17.61 -22.09 7.52
CA ALA A 49 16.51 -21.17 7.77
C ALA A 49 16.37 -20.85 9.28
N LEU A 50 16.48 -21.86 10.14
CA LEU A 50 16.48 -21.69 11.60
C LEU A 50 17.71 -20.91 12.07
N ALA A 51 18.89 -21.20 11.54
CA ALA A 51 20.11 -20.48 11.86
C ALA A 51 19.99 -18.99 11.46
N HIS A 52 19.45 -18.70 10.29
CA HIS A 52 19.17 -17.34 9.82
C HIS A 52 18.16 -16.63 10.73
N HIS A 53 17.02 -17.27 11.04
CA HIS A 53 16.02 -16.73 11.96
C HIS A 53 16.65 -16.39 13.32
N ASN A 54 17.36 -17.34 13.93
CA ASN A 54 18.01 -17.12 15.22
C ASN A 54 19.04 -15.99 15.13
N MET A 55 19.82 -15.91 14.04
CA MET A 55 20.79 -14.84 13.81
C MET A 55 20.12 -13.46 13.81
N SER A 56 18.95 -13.32 13.21
CA SER A 56 18.17 -12.07 13.20
C SER A 56 17.73 -11.60 14.58
N TRP A 57 17.78 -12.44 15.62
CA TRP A 57 17.40 -12.10 17.00
C TRP A 57 18.59 -11.92 17.96
N ARG A 58 19.84 -12.07 17.48
CA ARG A 58 21.03 -12.05 18.36
C ARG A 58 21.48 -10.67 18.82
N ASN A 59 20.97 -9.61 18.20
CA ASN A 59 21.33 -8.24 18.53
C ASN A 59 20.13 -7.46 19.06
N PRO A 60 19.96 -7.34 20.40
CA PRO A 60 18.87 -6.55 20.98
C PRO A 60 18.84 -5.09 20.50
N GLY A 61 19.98 -4.53 20.08
CA GLY A 61 20.07 -3.17 19.54
C GLY A 61 19.41 -2.98 18.18
N GLU A 62 18.97 -4.06 17.51
CA GLU A 62 18.22 -3.99 16.25
C GLU A 62 16.72 -3.78 16.44
N PHE A 63 16.20 -3.94 17.67
CA PHE A 63 14.76 -3.88 17.93
C PHE A 63 14.35 -2.60 18.62
N THR A 64 13.21 -2.07 18.20
CA THR A 64 12.45 -1.08 18.96
C THR A 64 11.12 -1.71 19.35
N LEU A 65 10.88 -1.89 20.65
CA LEU A 65 9.60 -2.41 21.13
C LEU A 65 8.62 -1.25 21.34
N VAL A 66 7.50 -1.28 20.64
CA VAL A 66 6.42 -0.31 20.78
C VAL A 66 5.23 -0.99 21.47
N LEU A 67 4.87 -0.49 22.65
CA LEU A 67 3.70 -0.93 23.40
C LEU A 67 2.71 0.24 23.45
N THR A 68 1.52 0.06 22.87
CA THR A 68 0.50 1.11 22.78
C THR A 68 -0.77 0.67 23.49
N GLY A 69 -1.23 1.48 24.44
CA GLY A 69 -2.48 1.25 25.16
C GLY A 69 -2.51 1.93 26.52
N ASN A 70 -3.53 1.61 27.31
CA ASN A 70 -3.62 2.04 28.69
C ASN A 70 -2.71 1.17 29.57
N VAL A 71 -1.44 1.57 29.68
CA VAL A 71 -0.42 0.82 30.41
C VAL A 71 0.04 1.61 31.62
N ASP A 72 -0.08 1.01 32.81
CA ASP A 72 0.50 1.58 34.02
C ASP A 72 2.02 1.39 34.00
N ARG A 73 2.75 2.51 34.02
CA ARG A 73 4.21 2.53 33.94
C ARG A 73 4.85 1.84 35.15
N ALA A 74 4.24 1.95 36.34
CA ALA A 74 4.81 1.40 37.57
C ALA A 74 4.79 -0.14 37.57
N SER A 75 3.72 -0.75 37.06
CA SER A 75 3.62 -2.20 36.89
C SER A 75 4.38 -2.72 35.66
N LEU A 76 4.50 -1.93 34.59
CA LEU A 76 5.22 -2.34 33.38
C LEU A 76 6.75 -2.39 33.60
N GLN A 77 7.32 -1.42 34.30
CA GLN A 77 8.78 -1.30 34.45
C GLN A 77 9.44 -2.59 35.02
N PRO A 78 8.94 -3.22 36.10
CA PRO A 78 9.47 -4.49 36.57
C PRO A 78 9.44 -5.62 35.52
N LEU A 79 8.42 -5.66 34.66
CA LEU A 79 8.31 -6.66 33.59
C LEU A 79 9.35 -6.41 32.49
N LEU A 80 9.55 -5.16 32.08
CA LEU A 80 10.60 -4.80 31.13
C LEU A 80 11.99 -5.13 31.68
N CYS A 81 12.25 -4.84 32.95
CA CYS A 81 13.51 -5.21 33.60
C CYS A 81 13.72 -6.72 33.63
N ARG A 82 12.67 -7.50 33.94
CA ARG A 82 12.74 -8.96 34.04
C ARG A 82 12.94 -9.65 32.68
N TYR A 83 12.26 -9.17 31.63
CA TYR A 83 12.19 -9.89 30.35
C TYR A 83 13.00 -9.27 29.21
N LEU A 84 13.29 -7.97 29.25
CA LEU A 84 14.01 -7.27 28.17
C LEU A 84 15.39 -6.79 28.62
N ALA A 85 15.51 -6.21 29.81
CA ALA A 85 16.81 -5.70 30.29
C ALA A 85 17.79 -6.83 30.70
N THR A 86 17.30 -8.06 30.82
CA THR A 86 18.11 -9.26 31.08
C THR A 86 18.70 -9.87 29.81
N LEU A 87 18.34 -9.36 28.63
CA LEU A 87 18.92 -9.83 27.37
C LEU A 87 20.43 -9.55 27.35
N PRO A 88 21.26 -10.54 27.02
CA PRO A 88 22.71 -10.39 27.06
C PRO A 88 23.15 -9.34 26.03
N PRO A 89 24.11 -8.47 26.38
CA PRO A 89 24.71 -7.55 25.42
C PRO A 89 25.44 -8.36 24.34
N THR A 90 25.44 -7.86 23.12
CA THR A 90 26.10 -8.50 21.98
C THR A 90 27.26 -7.64 21.48
N SER A 91 28.29 -8.30 20.95
CA SER A 91 29.36 -7.65 20.19
C SER A 91 29.09 -7.61 18.69
N ILE A 92 27.93 -8.14 18.26
CA ILE A 92 27.50 -8.10 16.86
C ILE A 92 27.28 -6.62 16.50
N PRO A 93 27.85 -6.16 15.37
CA PRO A 93 27.72 -4.77 14.95
C PRO A 93 26.24 -4.37 14.78
N PRO A 94 25.93 -3.07 14.94
CA PRO A 94 24.58 -2.55 14.72
C PRO A 94 24.12 -2.78 13.27
N PRO A 95 22.81 -2.74 13.00
CA PRO A 95 22.27 -2.99 11.67
C PRO A 95 22.84 -1.99 10.66
N LYS A 96 22.87 -2.40 9.38
CA LYS A 96 23.30 -1.51 8.29
C LYS A 96 22.50 -0.20 8.37
N PRO A 97 23.15 0.96 8.28
CA PRO A 97 22.43 2.21 8.26
C PRO A 97 21.49 2.24 7.05
N VAL A 98 20.29 2.78 7.25
CA VAL A 98 19.23 2.86 6.24
C VAL A 98 19.71 3.44 4.90
N LYS A 99 20.72 4.30 4.92
CA LYS A 99 21.36 4.91 3.75
C LYS A 99 22.09 3.91 2.84
N GLU A 100 22.52 2.76 3.37
CA GLU A 100 23.25 1.72 2.63
C GLU A 100 22.33 0.65 2.02
N VAL A 101 21.01 0.74 2.26
CA VAL A 101 20.04 -0.22 1.74
C VAL A 101 19.66 0.18 0.32
N THR A 102 19.92 -0.71 -0.64
CA THR A 102 19.55 -0.48 -2.04
C THR A 102 18.04 -0.60 -2.25
N PRO A 103 17.45 0.18 -3.17
CA PRO A 103 16.07 -0.04 -3.62
C PRO A 103 15.87 -1.47 -4.11
N LEU A 104 14.67 -2.01 -3.94
CA LEU A 104 14.24 -3.21 -4.67
C LEU A 104 14.26 -2.93 -6.18
N PRO A 105 14.64 -3.90 -7.03
CA PRO A 105 14.58 -3.74 -8.47
C PRO A 105 13.11 -3.69 -8.91
N TYR A 106 12.56 -2.48 -9.00
CA TYR A 106 11.17 -2.23 -9.34
C TYR A 106 11.07 -1.54 -10.71
N SER A 107 10.25 -2.08 -11.61
CA SER A 107 9.90 -1.43 -12.87
C SER A 107 8.44 -1.69 -13.23
N PHE A 108 7.65 -0.60 -13.29
CA PHE A 108 6.30 -0.65 -13.83
C PHE A 108 6.33 -0.49 -15.36
N PRO A 109 5.51 -1.23 -16.14
CA PRO A 109 5.49 -1.12 -17.60
C PRO A 109 5.38 0.32 -18.12
N GLU A 110 6.16 0.67 -19.15
CA GLU A 110 6.15 2.01 -19.75
C GLU A 110 4.97 2.20 -20.73
N THR A 111 4.43 1.11 -21.25
CA THR A 111 3.26 1.11 -22.14
C THR A 111 2.07 0.42 -21.48
N PRO A 112 0.83 0.70 -21.91
CA PRO A 112 -0.34 -0.02 -21.43
C PRO A 112 -0.22 -1.53 -21.63
N VAL A 113 -0.55 -2.30 -20.59
CA VAL A 113 -0.62 -3.77 -20.65
C VAL A 113 -2.02 -4.20 -20.28
N VAL A 114 -2.70 -4.91 -21.18
CA VAL A 114 -4.02 -5.49 -20.92
C VAL A 114 -3.92 -7.00 -21.09
N GLU A 115 -4.26 -7.76 -20.05
CA GLU A 115 -4.11 -9.22 -20.05
C GLU A 115 -5.27 -9.91 -19.34
N ASP A 116 -5.69 -11.04 -19.90
CA ASP A 116 -6.66 -11.93 -19.27
C ASP A 116 -5.97 -13.22 -18.80
N VAL A 117 -6.08 -13.52 -17.51
CA VAL A 117 -5.62 -14.75 -16.89
C VAL A 117 -6.80 -15.72 -16.80
N LYS A 118 -6.78 -16.73 -17.67
CA LYS A 118 -7.80 -17.79 -17.67
C LYS A 118 -7.51 -18.82 -16.58
N VAL A 119 -8.49 -19.07 -15.73
CA VAL A 119 -8.37 -19.99 -14.60
C VAL A 119 -9.64 -20.81 -14.47
N SER A 120 -9.51 -22.12 -14.20
CA SER A 120 -10.69 -22.96 -14.00
C SER A 120 -11.38 -22.61 -12.67
N MET A 121 -12.63 -22.16 -12.74
CA MET A 121 -13.42 -21.74 -11.59
C MET A 121 -14.72 -22.55 -11.47
N VAL A 122 -15.15 -22.80 -10.23
CA VAL A 122 -16.44 -23.47 -9.94
C VAL A 122 -17.62 -22.51 -10.12
N SER A 123 -17.42 -21.21 -9.85
CA SER A 123 -18.40 -20.15 -10.06
C SER A 123 -17.82 -19.11 -11.02
N PRO A 124 -18.55 -18.69 -12.07
CA PRO A 124 -18.06 -17.72 -13.04
C PRO A 124 -18.06 -16.31 -12.44
N VAL A 125 -16.93 -15.91 -11.87
CA VAL A 125 -16.70 -14.55 -11.39
C VAL A 125 -15.44 -14.02 -12.05
N ALA A 126 -15.55 -12.87 -12.74
CA ALA A 126 -14.38 -12.15 -13.21
C ALA A 126 -13.91 -11.16 -12.13
N GLN A 127 -12.60 -11.07 -11.97
CA GLN A 127 -11.98 -10.03 -11.15
C GLN A 127 -11.04 -9.22 -12.03
N ALA A 128 -11.16 -7.90 -12.00
CA ALA A 128 -10.28 -7.02 -12.75
C ALA A 128 -9.51 -6.12 -11.80
N GLN A 129 -8.23 -5.91 -12.09
CA GLN A 129 -7.39 -4.93 -11.42
C GLN A 129 -6.75 -4.02 -12.46
N ILE A 130 -7.02 -2.73 -12.33
CA ILE A 130 -6.37 -1.67 -13.10
C ILE A 130 -5.33 -1.02 -12.19
N THR A 131 -4.09 -0.93 -12.63
CA THR A 131 -3.00 -0.34 -11.84
C THR A 131 -2.35 0.83 -12.57
N PHE A 132 -2.11 1.91 -11.84
CA PHE A 132 -1.43 3.10 -12.32
C PHE A 132 -0.17 3.36 -11.50
N PRO A 133 0.97 3.69 -12.13
CA PRO A 133 2.18 4.03 -11.40
C PRO A 133 2.04 5.41 -10.76
N VAL A 134 2.52 5.55 -9.53
CA VAL A 134 2.57 6.82 -8.80
C VAL A 134 4.00 7.17 -8.45
N ARG A 135 4.37 8.42 -8.68
CA ARG A 135 5.63 9.00 -8.23
C ARG A 135 5.35 10.24 -7.41
N LEU A 136 5.87 10.29 -6.19
CA LEU A 136 5.69 11.43 -5.30
C LEU A 136 6.97 12.26 -5.25
N PRO A 137 6.98 13.52 -5.69
CA PRO A 137 8.16 14.37 -5.56
C PRO A 137 8.57 14.49 -4.08
N ARG A 138 9.83 14.15 -3.75
CA ARG A 138 10.30 14.14 -2.35
C ARG A 138 9.97 15.42 -1.56
N PRO A 139 10.14 16.65 -2.09
CA PRO A 139 9.90 17.88 -1.31
C PRO A 139 8.46 18.02 -0.81
N SER A 140 7.48 17.54 -1.57
CA SER A 140 6.05 17.62 -1.25
C SER A 140 5.44 16.28 -0.84
N ALA A 141 6.22 15.20 -0.76
CA ALA A 141 5.70 13.82 -0.62
C ALA A 141 4.69 13.63 0.52
N ARG A 142 4.84 14.34 1.66
CA ARG A 142 3.84 14.29 2.76
C ARG A 142 2.49 14.85 2.34
N GLU A 143 2.49 16.01 1.69
CA GLU A 143 1.28 16.66 1.19
C GLU A 143 0.67 15.80 0.06
N GLU A 144 1.52 15.25 -0.82
CA GLU A 144 1.07 14.37 -1.90
C GLU A 144 0.43 13.07 -1.42
N LEU A 145 0.89 12.50 -0.31
CA LEU A 145 0.23 11.33 0.29
C LEU A 145 -1.18 11.64 0.76
N VAL A 146 -1.40 12.85 1.32
CA VAL A 146 -2.75 13.28 1.73
C VAL A 146 -3.62 13.52 0.49
N TRP A 147 -3.10 14.20 -0.54
CA TRP A 147 -3.81 14.36 -1.82
C TRP A 147 -4.16 13.01 -2.45
N LEU A 148 -3.24 12.05 -2.42
CA LEU A 148 -3.43 10.71 -2.94
C LEU A 148 -4.57 9.99 -2.23
N SER A 149 -4.64 10.07 -0.90
CA SER A 149 -5.75 9.49 -0.12
C SER A 149 -7.09 10.10 -0.52
N LEU A 150 -7.16 11.43 -0.61
CA LEU A 150 -8.38 12.14 -1.02
C LEU A 150 -8.80 11.77 -2.46
N VAL A 151 -7.84 11.72 -3.38
CA VAL A 151 -8.02 11.29 -4.77
C VAL A 151 -8.55 9.86 -4.85
N CYS A 152 -7.90 8.90 -4.17
CA CYS A 152 -8.32 7.49 -4.19
C CYS A 152 -9.77 7.35 -3.72
N ARG A 153 -10.12 8.04 -2.63
CA ARG A 153 -11.48 7.99 -2.09
C ARG A 153 -12.52 8.69 -2.97
N ALA A 154 -12.15 9.78 -3.64
CA ALA A 154 -13.02 10.44 -4.62
C ALA A 154 -13.31 9.50 -5.81
N VAL A 155 -12.27 8.84 -6.34
CA VAL A 155 -12.38 7.86 -7.42
C VAL A 155 -13.24 6.67 -6.98
N GLU A 156 -12.96 6.11 -5.80
CA GLU A 156 -13.72 4.99 -5.24
C GLU A 156 -15.21 5.33 -5.10
N THR A 157 -15.54 6.50 -4.52
CA THR A 157 -16.92 6.95 -4.34
C THR A 157 -17.65 7.08 -5.67
N ARG A 158 -17.00 7.70 -6.67
CA ARG A 158 -17.56 7.89 -8.02
C ARG A 158 -17.76 6.56 -8.75
N LEU A 159 -16.75 5.69 -8.74
CA LEU A 159 -16.84 4.39 -9.38
C LEU A 159 -17.93 3.54 -8.74
N LEU A 160 -18.01 3.51 -7.42
CA LEU A 160 -19.04 2.77 -6.69
C LEU A 160 -20.45 3.28 -7.01
N GLN A 161 -20.65 4.59 -7.14
CA GLN A 161 -21.93 5.15 -7.61
C GLN A 161 -22.22 4.71 -9.06
N ARG A 162 -21.30 4.98 -9.98
CA ARG A 162 -21.49 4.72 -11.42
C ARG A 162 -21.70 3.24 -11.72
N MET A 163 -20.90 2.37 -11.12
CA MET A 163 -21.00 0.93 -11.34
C MET A 163 -22.32 0.38 -10.82
N ARG A 164 -22.83 0.82 -9.66
CA ARG A 164 -24.16 0.41 -9.16
C ARG A 164 -25.31 0.75 -10.12
N PHE A 165 -25.24 1.89 -10.81
CA PHE A 165 -26.29 2.30 -11.76
C PHE A 165 -26.16 1.62 -13.13
N VAL A 166 -24.92 1.38 -13.59
CA VAL A 166 -24.62 0.98 -14.97
C VAL A 166 -24.40 -0.53 -15.11
N ALA A 167 -24.16 -1.22 -13.99
CA ALA A 167 -24.00 -2.67 -13.90
C ALA A 167 -24.51 -3.12 -12.53
N GLY A 168 -25.76 -3.60 -12.45
CA GLY A 168 -26.33 -4.18 -11.23
C GLY A 168 -25.57 -5.39 -10.66
N ASP A 169 -24.46 -5.78 -11.32
CA ASP A 169 -23.66 -6.98 -11.07
C ASP A 169 -22.26 -6.69 -10.48
N VAL A 170 -21.94 -5.42 -10.14
CA VAL A 170 -20.66 -5.10 -9.45
C VAL A 170 -20.86 -5.13 -7.93
N TYR A 171 -20.24 -6.12 -7.28
CA TYR A 171 -20.38 -6.36 -5.84
C TYR A 171 -19.45 -5.51 -4.98
N THR A 172 -18.23 -5.24 -5.45
CA THR A 172 -17.17 -4.55 -4.70
C THR A 172 -16.26 -3.75 -5.64
N VAL A 173 -15.96 -2.50 -5.27
CA VAL A 173 -14.90 -1.68 -5.89
C VAL A 173 -14.00 -1.22 -4.76
N SER A 174 -12.68 -1.32 -4.96
CA SER A 174 -11.68 -0.81 -4.02
C SER A 174 -10.62 -0.05 -4.78
N VAL A 175 -10.25 1.13 -4.28
CA VAL A 175 -9.13 1.93 -4.80
C VAL A 175 -8.09 2.06 -3.70
N SER A 176 -6.91 1.50 -3.90
CA SER A 176 -5.90 1.47 -2.84
C SER A 176 -4.51 1.80 -3.38
N PRO A 177 -3.79 2.74 -2.74
CA PRO A 177 -2.39 2.98 -3.05
C PRO A 177 -1.49 1.93 -2.39
N PHE A 178 -0.38 1.59 -3.04
CA PHE A 178 0.64 0.69 -2.53
C PHE A 178 2.04 1.28 -2.71
N PHE A 179 2.80 1.37 -1.62
CA PHE A 179 4.18 1.90 -1.58
C PHE A 179 5.19 0.90 -1.00
N GLY A 180 4.88 -0.41 -1.03
CA GLY A 180 5.77 -1.43 -0.46
C GLY A 180 7.11 -1.59 -1.21
N CYS A 181 7.24 -0.99 -2.39
CA CYS A 181 8.47 -0.96 -3.19
C CYS A 181 9.40 0.22 -2.83
N VAL A 182 8.97 1.14 -1.95
CA VAL A 182 9.75 2.34 -1.64
C VAL A 182 11.01 1.93 -0.90
N ALA A 183 12.16 2.21 -1.53
CA ALA A 183 13.46 2.01 -0.92
C ALA A 183 13.54 2.76 0.42
N PRO A 184 14.15 2.18 1.46
CA PRO A 184 14.38 2.89 2.70
C PRO A 184 15.51 3.94 2.58
N SER A 185 16.34 3.92 1.52
CA SER A 185 17.38 4.94 1.26
C SER A 185 16.83 6.32 0.85
N LEU A 186 17.61 7.38 1.02
CA LEU A 186 17.21 8.76 0.72
C LEU A 186 17.23 9.12 -0.78
N ASP A 187 17.55 8.17 -1.66
CA ASP A 187 17.75 8.43 -3.09
C ASP A 187 16.46 8.26 -3.93
N GLY A 188 16.22 9.20 -4.84
CA GLY A 188 15.09 9.18 -5.79
C GLY A 188 13.72 9.51 -5.21
N ASP A 189 12.70 9.72 -6.03
CA ASP A 189 11.33 9.94 -5.54
C ASP A 189 10.67 8.63 -5.07
N PRO A 190 9.86 8.61 -3.99
CA PRO A 190 9.02 7.48 -3.64
C PRO A 190 8.15 7.06 -4.83
N GLN A 191 8.23 5.79 -5.18
CA GLN A 191 7.43 5.18 -6.24
C GLN A 191 6.52 4.13 -5.64
N GLY A 192 5.31 4.09 -6.16
CA GLY A 192 4.29 3.12 -5.80
C GLY A 192 3.31 2.98 -6.94
N ASP A 193 2.13 2.48 -6.62
CA ASP A 193 1.05 2.32 -7.56
C ASP A 193 -0.31 2.52 -6.89
N ILE A 194 -1.34 2.78 -7.70
CA ILE A 194 -2.75 2.76 -7.28
C ILE A 194 -3.40 1.58 -7.99
N ALA A 195 -3.97 0.67 -7.20
CA ALA A 195 -4.76 -0.44 -7.71
C ALA A 195 -6.26 -0.15 -7.55
N ILE A 196 -6.98 -0.19 -8.66
CA ILE A 196 -8.44 -0.18 -8.72
C ILE A 196 -8.88 -1.62 -9.01
N ALA A 197 -9.42 -2.29 -7.99
CA ALA A 197 -9.88 -3.66 -8.10
C ALA A 197 -11.40 -3.75 -8.00
N PHE A 198 -12.02 -4.57 -8.85
CA PHE A 198 -13.45 -4.82 -8.81
C PHE A 198 -13.79 -6.22 -9.31
N SER A 199 -14.94 -6.72 -8.86
CA SER A 199 -15.50 -8.01 -9.26
C SER A 199 -16.71 -7.79 -10.16
N CYS A 200 -16.83 -8.56 -11.25
CA CYS A 200 -17.89 -8.40 -12.24
C CYS A 200 -18.23 -9.69 -12.98
N ASP A 201 -19.33 -9.66 -13.74
CA ASP A 201 -19.62 -10.69 -14.75
C ASP A 201 -18.56 -10.63 -15.89
N PRO A 202 -17.97 -11.77 -16.31
CA PRO A 202 -17.05 -11.85 -17.44
C PRO A 202 -17.51 -11.08 -18.70
N ALA A 203 -18.80 -11.09 -19.02
CA ALA A 203 -19.36 -10.41 -20.19
C ALA A 203 -19.30 -8.88 -20.09
N ASN A 204 -19.23 -8.34 -18.87
CA ASN A 204 -19.22 -6.90 -18.61
C ASN A 204 -17.82 -6.32 -18.38
N LYS A 205 -16.77 -7.16 -18.31
CA LYS A 205 -15.39 -6.76 -18.00
C LYS A 205 -14.91 -5.56 -18.81
N GLU A 206 -14.93 -5.68 -20.14
CA GLU A 206 -14.37 -4.65 -21.05
C GLU A 206 -15.10 -3.32 -20.90
N ARG A 207 -16.42 -3.38 -20.75
CA ARG A 207 -17.27 -2.21 -20.52
C ARG A 207 -16.93 -1.51 -19.21
N LEU A 208 -16.70 -2.27 -18.13
CA LEU A 208 -16.35 -1.72 -16.82
C LEU A 208 -14.93 -1.16 -16.78
N VAL A 209 -13.95 -1.80 -17.42
CA VAL A 209 -12.60 -1.25 -17.58
C VAL A 209 -12.66 0.09 -18.34
N GLY A 210 -13.44 0.15 -19.42
CA GLY A 210 -13.69 1.38 -20.15
C GLY A 210 -14.35 2.46 -19.29
N LEU A 211 -15.33 2.09 -18.46
CA LEU A 211 -15.99 3.01 -17.52
C LEU A 211 -15.03 3.59 -16.49
N VAL A 212 -14.10 2.79 -15.95
CA VAL A 212 -13.07 3.28 -15.01
C VAL A 212 -12.18 4.31 -15.69
N MET A 213 -11.67 4.00 -16.89
CA MET A 213 -10.81 4.92 -17.64
C MET A 213 -11.54 6.22 -17.98
N GLN A 214 -12.82 6.12 -18.36
CA GLN A 214 -13.66 7.28 -18.62
C GLN A 214 -13.86 8.13 -17.36
N GLU A 215 -14.15 7.52 -16.22
CA GLU A 215 -14.38 8.26 -14.97
C GLU A 215 -13.12 8.97 -14.50
N ILE A 216 -11.95 8.33 -14.60
CA ILE A 216 -10.67 8.99 -14.30
C ILE A 216 -10.44 10.17 -15.24
N ALA A 217 -10.69 10.00 -16.54
CA ALA A 217 -10.57 11.10 -17.50
C ALA A 217 -11.52 12.26 -17.19
N VAL A 218 -12.76 11.97 -16.80
CA VAL A 218 -13.76 12.97 -16.39
C VAL A 218 -13.29 13.73 -15.14
N LEU A 219 -12.77 13.03 -14.13
CA LEU A 219 -12.23 13.66 -12.92
C LEU A 219 -10.95 14.48 -13.19
N GLN A 220 -10.24 14.20 -14.28
CA GLN A 220 -9.11 15.02 -14.74
C GLN A 220 -9.57 16.24 -15.56
N SER A 221 -10.70 16.18 -16.27
CA SER A 221 -11.20 17.30 -17.09
C SER A 221 -12.15 18.24 -16.36
N THR A 222 -12.96 17.69 -15.46
CA THR A 222 -14.12 18.36 -14.86
C THR A 222 -13.92 18.49 -13.36
N ASP A 223 -14.27 19.65 -12.80
CA ASP A 223 -14.20 19.88 -11.37
C ASP A 223 -15.29 19.07 -10.64
N LEU A 224 -14.94 18.53 -9.47
CA LEU A 224 -15.94 18.00 -8.53
C LEU A 224 -16.87 19.13 -8.07
N SER A 225 -18.11 18.80 -7.70
CA SER A 225 -18.95 19.82 -7.08
C SER A 225 -18.42 20.22 -5.70
N THR A 226 -18.69 21.45 -5.27
CA THR A 226 -18.28 21.93 -3.94
C THR A 226 -18.80 21.01 -2.83
N ALA A 227 -20.04 20.55 -2.94
CA ALA A 227 -20.65 19.63 -1.97
C ALA A 227 -19.92 18.28 -1.87
N GLU A 228 -19.41 17.76 -2.99
CA GLU A 228 -18.63 16.52 -3.00
C GLU A 228 -17.27 16.69 -2.34
N VAL A 229 -16.59 17.81 -2.60
CA VAL A 229 -15.31 18.13 -1.95
C VAL A 229 -15.49 18.31 -0.45
N GLU A 230 -16.52 19.05 -0.02
CA GLU A 230 -16.85 19.22 1.40
C GLU A 230 -17.16 17.88 2.07
N THR A 231 -17.91 17.01 1.39
CA THR A 231 -18.21 15.67 1.90
C THR A 231 -16.94 14.85 2.09
N LEU A 232 -16.02 14.86 1.11
CA LEU A 232 -14.72 14.18 1.23
C LEU A 232 -13.91 14.73 2.40
N VAL A 233 -13.77 16.05 2.53
CA VAL A 233 -13.02 16.66 3.64
C VAL A 233 -13.65 16.33 5.00
N ASN A 234 -14.98 16.35 5.11
CA ASN A 234 -15.67 16.00 6.35
C ASN A 234 -15.48 14.53 6.73
N LEU A 235 -15.55 13.62 5.75
CA LEU A 235 -15.28 12.19 6.01
C LEU A 235 -13.82 11.97 6.42
N ASP A 236 -12.85 12.71 5.86
CA ASP A 236 -11.44 12.62 6.29
C ASP A 236 -11.28 13.06 7.75
N ARG A 237 -11.96 14.14 8.14
CA ARG A 237 -11.97 14.64 9.52
C ARG A 237 -12.58 13.64 10.49
N LEU A 238 -13.72 13.06 10.14
CA LEU A 238 -14.39 12.06 10.97
C LEU A 238 -13.49 10.82 11.18
N GLN A 239 -12.94 10.26 10.10
CA GLN A 239 -12.04 9.10 10.18
C GLN A 239 -10.80 9.39 11.04
N PHE A 240 -10.27 10.61 10.93
CA PHE A 240 -9.15 11.04 11.76
C PHE A 240 -9.54 11.16 13.25
N GLU A 241 -10.69 11.75 13.57
CA GLU A 241 -11.19 11.86 14.94
C GLU A 241 -11.45 10.49 15.58
N GLU A 242 -12.04 9.57 14.83
CA GLU A 242 -12.22 8.17 15.24
C GLU A 242 -10.87 7.49 15.49
N GLY A 243 -9.93 7.66 14.56
CA GLY A 243 -8.57 7.12 14.70
C GLY A 243 -7.84 7.62 15.95
N LEU A 244 -7.97 8.90 16.30
CA LEU A 244 -7.34 9.45 17.51
C LEU A 244 -7.81 8.77 18.81
N ALA A 245 -9.02 8.18 18.81
CA ALA A 245 -9.55 7.43 19.95
C ALA A 245 -9.06 5.98 20.02
N GLU A 246 -8.42 5.45 18.97
CA GLU A 246 -8.00 4.05 18.89
C GLU A 246 -6.50 3.83 19.13
N ASN A 247 -6.17 2.76 19.86
CA ASN A 247 -4.77 2.37 20.10
C ASN A 247 -4.07 1.92 18.80
N SER A 248 -4.80 1.32 17.86
CA SER A 248 -4.33 0.86 16.55
C SER A 248 -3.69 2.00 15.77
N TYR A 249 -4.39 3.14 15.68
CA TYR A 249 -3.92 4.36 15.02
C TYR A 249 -2.60 4.84 15.63
N TRP A 250 -2.55 5.00 16.96
CA TRP A 250 -1.33 5.47 17.62
C TRP A 250 -0.16 4.49 17.46
N HIS A 251 -0.44 3.19 17.50
CA HIS A 251 0.57 2.16 17.26
C HIS A 251 1.15 2.28 15.85
N GLU A 252 0.30 2.39 14.84
CA GLU A 252 0.71 2.56 13.45
C GLU A 252 1.50 3.86 13.24
N VAL A 253 1.03 4.99 13.80
CA VAL A 253 1.74 6.28 13.73
C VAL A 253 3.15 6.18 14.31
N ILE A 254 3.30 5.55 15.48
CA ILE A 254 4.62 5.41 16.14
C ILE A 254 5.52 4.47 15.35
N VAL A 255 5.02 3.28 14.96
CA VAL A 255 5.81 2.30 14.21
C VAL A 255 6.24 2.86 12.86
N SER A 256 5.30 3.48 12.13
CA SER A 256 5.58 4.14 10.85
C SER A 256 6.57 5.29 11.02
N ALA A 257 6.46 6.09 12.09
CA ALA A 257 7.41 7.16 12.38
C ALA A 257 8.83 6.61 12.62
N TYR A 258 9.01 5.56 13.44
CA TYR A 258 10.31 4.91 13.65
C TYR A 258 10.92 4.34 12.36
N GLN A 259 10.08 3.75 11.51
CA GLN A 259 10.48 3.21 10.21
C GLN A 259 10.70 4.32 9.17
N SER A 260 10.17 5.52 9.42
CA SER A 260 10.30 6.65 8.50
C SER A 260 11.72 7.20 8.52
N LYS A 261 12.18 7.60 7.34
CA LYS A 261 13.46 8.30 7.18
C LYS A 261 13.46 9.67 7.88
N SER A 262 12.28 10.26 8.03
CA SER A 262 12.07 11.54 8.72
C SER A 262 12.54 11.48 10.17
N TYR A 263 12.43 10.33 10.82
CA TYR A 263 12.90 10.14 12.18
C TYR A 263 14.41 10.41 12.29
N GLN A 264 15.20 9.87 11.38
CA GLN A 264 16.65 10.11 11.35
C GLN A 264 16.98 11.57 11.00
N LEU A 265 16.25 12.19 10.08
CA LEU A 265 16.47 13.58 9.66
C LEU A 265 16.10 14.60 10.74
N LEU A 266 15.12 14.27 11.58
CA LEU A 266 14.65 15.12 12.68
C LEU A 266 15.28 14.74 14.02
N GLY A 267 16.46 14.12 13.99
CA GLY A 267 17.26 13.86 15.20
C GLY A 267 16.66 12.81 16.15
N GLY A 268 15.79 11.93 15.65
CA GLY A 268 15.13 10.90 16.46
C GLY A 268 13.91 11.40 17.24
N ASP A 269 13.31 12.52 16.83
CA ASP A 269 12.12 13.09 17.47
C ASP A 269 10.83 12.63 16.77
N LEU A 270 10.08 11.73 17.42
CA LEU A 270 8.77 11.26 16.94
C LEU A 270 7.72 12.38 16.90
N GLY A 271 7.76 13.30 17.87
CA GLY A 271 6.84 14.44 17.94
C GLY A 271 7.03 15.38 16.76
N ALA A 272 8.28 15.63 16.36
CA ALA A 272 8.60 16.42 15.17
C ALA A 272 8.15 15.72 13.87
N VAL A 273 8.33 14.40 13.77
CA VAL A 273 7.83 13.61 12.62
C VAL A 273 6.31 13.72 12.51
N TYR A 274 5.60 13.49 13.62
CA TYR A 274 4.14 13.60 13.68
C TYR A 274 3.66 15.02 13.36
N GLY A 275 4.31 16.04 13.95
CA GLY A 275 4.00 17.45 13.70
C GLY A 275 4.10 17.81 12.22
N LYS A 276 5.15 17.37 11.51
CA LYS A 276 5.29 17.57 10.07
C LYS A 276 4.19 16.89 9.24
N SER A 277 3.73 15.72 9.66
CA SER A 277 2.61 15.03 9.01
C SER A 277 1.29 15.77 9.24
N MET A 278 1.08 16.31 10.44
CA MET A 278 -0.09 17.12 10.78
C MET A 278 -0.12 18.45 10.03
N GLU A 279 1.01 19.16 9.96
CA GLU A 279 1.17 20.39 9.16
C GLU A 279 0.82 20.14 7.69
N ALA A 280 1.32 19.04 7.10
CA ALA A 280 1.02 18.68 5.72
C ALA A 280 -0.47 18.38 5.52
N ARG A 281 -1.10 17.64 6.45
CA ARG A 281 -2.53 17.36 6.41
C ARG A 281 -3.37 18.63 6.49
N GLU A 282 -3.08 19.51 7.45
CA GLU A 282 -3.81 20.77 7.63
C GLU A 282 -3.68 21.67 6.40
N LYS A 283 -2.48 21.76 5.83
CA LYS A 283 -2.24 22.52 4.59
C LYS A 283 -3.04 21.98 3.41
N VAL A 284 -3.11 20.66 3.24
CA VAL A 284 -3.88 20.04 2.15
C VAL A 284 -5.37 20.22 2.35
N LEU A 285 -5.89 19.98 3.56
CA LEU A 285 -7.32 20.11 3.84
C LEU A 285 -7.80 21.57 3.74
N SER A 286 -6.97 22.55 4.12
CA SER A 286 -7.31 23.97 3.98
C SER A 286 -7.23 24.48 2.54
N ALA A 287 -6.35 23.88 1.71
CA ALA A 287 -6.26 24.17 0.29
C ALA A 287 -7.25 23.38 -0.59
N CYS A 288 -8.02 22.45 0.00
CA CYS A 288 -8.89 21.54 -0.72
C CYS A 288 -10.10 22.26 -1.32
N THR A 289 -10.02 22.46 -2.64
CA THR A 289 -11.04 23.06 -3.51
C THR A 289 -11.28 22.16 -4.73
N PRO A 290 -12.42 22.30 -5.43
CA PRO A 290 -12.66 21.58 -6.68
C PRO A 290 -11.52 21.64 -7.70
N ALA A 291 -10.96 22.84 -7.92
CA ALA A 291 -9.85 23.05 -8.84
C ALA A 291 -8.58 22.33 -8.38
N SER A 292 -8.23 22.43 -7.08
CA SER A 292 -7.06 21.74 -6.53
C SER A 292 -7.19 20.21 -6.58
N MET A 293 -8.41 19.68 -6.45
CA MET A 293 -8.66 18.25 -6.59
C MET A 293 -8.46 17.78 -8.03
N ARG A 294 -8.94 18.55 -9.01
CA ARG A 294 -8.68 18.26 -10.43
C ARG A 294 -7.18 18.31 -10.73
N GLU A 295 -6.46 19.28 -10.19
CA GLU A 295 -5.00 19.36 -10.32
C GLU A 295 -4.31 18.16 -9.68
N ALA A 296 -4.73 17.75 -8.48
CA ALA A 296 -4.22 16.54 -7.82
C ALA A 296 -4.48 15.27 -8.67
N MET A 297 -5.66 15.12 -9.26
CA MET A 297 -5.98 14.02 -10.19
C MET A 297 -5.04 13.97 -11.39
N ARG A 298 -4.69 15.12 -11.97
CA ARG A 298 -3.76 15.22 -13.11
C ARG A 298 -2.30 14.95 -12.74
N ARG A 299 -1.92 15.24 -11.49
CA ARG A 299 -0.56 15.00 -10.99
C ARG A 299 -0.34 13.54 -10.57
N ILE A 300 -1.36 12.92 -10.00
CA ILE A 300 -1.29 11.55 -9.46
C ILE A 300 -1.51 10.49 -10.54
N PHE A 301 -2.51 10.66 -11.41
CA PHE A 301 -2.78 9.73 -12.50
C PHE A 301 -2.10 10.17 -13.80
N PRO A 302 -1.70 9.23 -14.68
CA PRO A 302 -1.22 9.56 -16.01
C PRO A 302 -2.22 10.38 -16.82
N LEU A 303 -1.71 11.25 -17.71
CA LEU A 303 -2.53 12.10 -18.58
C LEU A 303 -2.11 11.91 -20.05
N PRO A 304 -2.95 11.34 -20.92
CA PRO A 304 -4.26 10.73 -20.64
C PRO A 304 -4.14 9.49 -19.74
N PRO A 305 -5.21 9.05 -19.05
CA PRO A 305 -5.15 7.89 -18.16
C PRO A 305 -4.82 6.59 -18.92
N THR A 306 -5.07 6.56 -20.23
CA THR A 306 -4.72 5.46 -21.12
C THR A 306 -3.24 5.43 -21.52
N SER A 307 -2.43 6.40 -21.11
CA SER A 307 -1.02 6.47 -21.52
C SER A 307 -0.13 5.43 -20.85
N ARG A 308 -0.36 5.11 -19.56
CA ARG A 308 0.46 4.17 -18.80
C ARG A 308 -0.34 3.51 -17.68
N TYR A 309 -0.79 2.28 -17.92
CA TYR A 309 -1.54 1.51 -16.94
C TYR A 309 -1.38 0.01 -17.20
N THR A 310 -1.73 -0.81 -16.23
CA THR A 310 -1.95 -2.24 -16.45
C THR A 310 -3.42 -2.54 -16.14
N ALA A 311 -4.06 -3.40 -16.93
CA ALA A 311 -5.41 -3.90 -16.66
C ALA A 311 -5.40 -5.40 -16.82
N ILE A 312 -5.32 -6.10 -15.69
CA ILE A 312 -5.20 -7.55 -15.66
C ILE A 312 -6.51 -8.08 -15.09
N SER A 313 -7.10 -9.04 -15.79
CA SER A 313 -8.39 -9.62 -15.39
C SER A 313 -8.29 -11.13 -15.25
N MET A 314 -8.90 -11.67 -14.22
CA MET A 314 -9.15 -13.10 -14.05
C MET A 314 -10.45 -13.46 -14.75
N LEU A 315 -10.42 -14.49 -15.59
CA LEU A 315 -11.58 -15.03 -16.28
C LEU A 315 -11.70 -16.55 -16.08
N PRO A 316 -12.92 -17.10 -16.03
CA PRO A 316 -13.16 -18.55 -16.00
C PRO A 316 -12.72 -19.26 -17.29
#